data_AF-A0A7C8MEH8-F1
#
_entry.id   AF-A0A7C8MEH8-F1
#
_cell.length_a   1.000
_cell.length_b   1.000
_cell.length_c   1.000
_cell.angle_alpha   90.00
_cell.angle_beta   90.00
_cell.angle_gamma   90.00
#
_symmetry.space_group_name_H-M   'P 1'
#
loop_
_entity.id
_entity.type
_entity.pdbx_description
1 polymer ?
#
loop_
_entity_poly.entity_id
_entity_poly.type
_entity_poly.pdbx_seq_one_letter_code
_entity_poly.pdbx_strand_id
1 'polypeptide(L)'
;MASKQDTAAQGTPVSGGTASQHTTPPKPSADAEDAAKDKKPGTVSIDQDVEDKDHQLPPHPEPLPPQHPSFIHCMPPKNPAITKNKHSVFLAGSIEMGNAVQWQPHMVKRLHHLPITVCNPRRGHWNTSIIPAKDDMDFKTQVEWELKALDDVTVVCFFFDHNTRSPVTMLELGLLAEKHKVVVCCDKRFWKSGNIHIVCGKYGIPYCETFEGLVGLIMKELKKNDLDVDENGKLLSEPSSAD
;
A
#
# COMPACT_ATOMS: atom_id res chain seq x y z
N MET A 1 -9.08 19.70 -66.96
CA MET A 1 -8.56 20.89 -67.65
C MET A 1 -7.67 21.63 -66.67
N ALA A 2 -6.44 21.93 -67.11
CA ALA A 2 -5.46 22.94 -66.68
C ALA A 2 -5.41 23.38 -65.20
N SER A 3 -4.28 23.65 -64.54
CA SER A 3 -2.83 23.62 -64.82
C SER A 3 -2.20 24.31 -63.59
N LYS A 4 -1.00 23.84 -63.18
CA LYS A 4 0.24 24.60 -62.87
C LYS A 4 0.11 26.03 -62.26
N GLN A 5 0.95 26.52 -61.34
CA GLN A 5 2.39 26.34 -61.18
C GLN A 5 2.89 27.11 -59.93
N ASP A 6 4.10 26.76 -59.50
CA ASP A 6 4.96 27.34 -58.47
C ASP A 6 5.19 28.86 -58.53
N THR A 7 5.57 29.47 -57.40
CA THR A 7 6.89 30.16 -57.27
C THR A 7 7.20 30.62 -55.85
N ALA A 8 8.48 30.54 -55.50
CA ALA A 8 9.12 30.95 -54.25
C ALA A 8 9.80 32.32 -54.37
N ALA A 9 9.96 33.04 -53.25
CA ALA A 9 11.08 33.96 -52.95
C ALA A 9 10.93 34.46 -51.49
N GLN A 10 11.82 34.07 -50.57
CA GLN A 10 13.01 34.80 -50.11
C GLN A 10 12.76 36.08 -49.28
N GLY A 11 13.15 36.02 -48.01
CA GLY A 11 13.40 37.17 -47.14
C GLY A 11 14.30 36.75 -45.98
N THR A 12 15.55 37.22 -45.96
CA THR A 12 16.53 37.13 -44.86
C THR A 12 16.55 38.46 -44.06
N PRO A 13 17.44 38.65 -43.06
CA PRO A 13 17.21 38.37 -41.65
C PRO A 13 17.24 39.64 -40.77
N VAL A 14 16.62 39.65 -39.60
CA VAL A 14 16.88 40.71 -38.60
C VAL A 14 17.05 40.13 -37.21
N SER A 15 18.24 40.43 -36.68
CA SER A 15 18.78 40.21 -35.34
C SER A 15 17.94 40.89 -34.24
N GLY A 16 17.65 40.17 -33.16
CA GLY A 16 17.16 40.71 -31.89
C GLY A 16 17.58 39.81 -30.74
N GLY A 17 18.38 40.33 -29.82
CA GLY A 17 19.17 39.58 -28.84
C GLY A 17 18.36 38.80 -27.80
N THR A 18 18.88 37.63 -27.45
CA THR A 18 18.46 36.82 -26.31
C THR A 18 19.06 37.38 -25.02
N ALA A 19 18.23 38.03 -24.21
CA ALA A 19 18.52 38.27 -22.80
C ALA A 19 18.19 36.98 -22.01
N SER A 20 19.24 36.33 -21.50
CA SER A 20 19.15 35.17 -20.63
C SER A 20 18.59 35.61 -19.26
N GLN A 21 17.33 35.30 -18.98
CA GLN A 21 16.78 35.39 -17.64
C GLN A 21 16.96 34.04 -16.95
N HIS A 22 17.95 33.99 -16.06
CA HIS A 22 18.15 32.92 -15.10
C HIS A 22 16.95 32.89 -14.15
N THR A 23 16.01 31.98 -14.39
CA THR A 23 14.96 31.64 -13.42
C THR A 23 15.42 30.42 -12.64
N THR A 24 15.77 30.63 -11.38
CA THR A 24 16.15 29.58 -10.43
C THR A 24 14.93 28.69 -10.17
N PRO A 25 15.03 27.36 -10.30
CA PRO A 25 13.91 26.48 -9.95
C PRO A 25 13.64 26.56 -8.43
N PRO A 26 12.36 26.44 -8.01
CA PRO A 26 12.00 26.47 -6.61
C PRO A 26 12.65 25.29 -5.86
N LYS A 27 13.22 25.61 -4.70
CA LYS A 27 13.87 24.69 -3.76
C LYS A 27 12.88 23.57 -3.37
N PRO A 28 13.28 22.28 -3.39
CA PRO A 28 12.43 21.20 -2.89
C PRO A 28 12.06 21.45 -1.42
N SER A 29 10.84 21.11 -1.02
CA SER A 29 10.45 21.14 0.39
C SER A 29 11.29 20.15 1.19
N ALA A 30 11.52 20.47 2.47
CA ALA A 30 12.43 19.77 3.37
C ALA A 30 12.03 18.31 3.71
N ASP A 31 10.92 17.80 3.16
CA ASP A 31 10.44 16.43 3.39
C ASP A 31 10.86 15.44 2.28
N ALA A 32 11.61 15.90 1.26
CA ALA A 32 12.08 15.05 0.15
C ALA A 32 13.58 14.69 0.22
N GLU A 33 14.35 15.22 1.19
CA GLU A 33 15.81 15.04 1.23
C GLU A 33 16.31 13.88 2.11
N ASP A 34 15.44 13.15 2.81
CA ASP A 34 15.87 12.08 3.74
C ASP A 34 15.78 10.65 3.18
N ALA A 35 15.50 10.49 1.87
CA ALA A 35 15.41 9.18 1.21
C ALA A 35 16.66 8.80 0.39
N ALA A 36 17.70 9.64 0.37
CA ALA A 36 18.83 9.49 -0.55
C ALA A 36 20.22 9.44 0.11
N LYS A 37 20.36 8.91 1.33
CA LYS A 37 21.69 8.64 1.93
C LYS A 37 21.69 7.41 2.83
N ASP A 38 21.87 6.24 2.20
CA ASP A 38 22.75 5.14 2.67
C ASP A 38 22.51 3.90 1.81
N LYS A 39 23.16 3.83 0.63
CA LYS A 39 23.34 2.54 -0.05
C LYS A 39 24.45 1.77 0.66
N LYS A 40 24.10 1.11 1.76
CA LYS A 40 25.00 0.11 2.38
C LYS A 40 25.13 -1.10 1.43
N PRO A 41 26.36 -1.59 1.15
CA PRO A 41 26.55 -2.79 0.34
C PRO A 41 25.76 -3.97 0.94
N GLY A 42 24.98 -4.68 0.12
CA GLY A 42 24.18 -5.84 0.56
C GLY A 42 22.71 -5.57 0.91
N THR A 43 22.13 -4.45 0.47
CA THR A 43 20.70 -4.13 0.63
C THR A 43 19.93 -4.27 -0.70
N VAL A 44 18.76 -4.93 -0.66
CA VAL A 44 17.81 -4.98 -1.78
C VAL A 44 16.62 -4.09 -1.43
N SER A 45 16.20 -3.28 -2.41
CA SER A 45 14.97 -2.51 -2.27
C SER A 45 13.78 -3.41 -2.58
N ILE A 46 12.90 -3.60 -1.59
CA ILE A 46 11.65 -4.37 -1.77
C ILE A 46 10.47 -3.47 -2.20
N ASP A 47 10.74 -2.17 -2.36
CA ASP A 47 9.81 -1.15 -2.86
C ASP A 47 9.90 -0.96 -4.37
N GLN A 48 10.72 -1.76 -5.08
CA GLN A 48 10.74 -1.70 -6.54
C GLN A 48 9.35 -1.99 -7.12
N ASP A 49 8.97 -1.24 -8.15
CA ASP A 49 7.72 -1.47 -8.85
C ASP A 49 7.72 -2.88 -9.46
N VAL A 50 6.79 -3.71 -9.00
CA VAL A 50 6.51 -5.02 -9.56
C VAL A 50 5.37 -4.86 -10.54
N GLU A 51 5.60 -5.28 -11.79
CA GLU A 51 4.56 -5.32 -12.81
C GLU A 51 3.41 -6.24 -12.39
N ASP A 52 2.20 -5.69 -12.30
CA ASP A 52 0.98 -6.46 -12.07
C ASP A 52 0.48 -7.10 -13.37
N LYS A 53 1.19 -8.16 -13.79
CA LYS A 53 0.96 -8.89 -15.04
C LYS A 53 -0.44 -9.50 -15.17
N ASP A 54 -1.06 -9.77 -14.02
CA ASP A 54 -2.33 -10.48 -13.94
C ASP A 54 -3.49 -9.57 -13.52
N HIS A 55 -3.25 -8.25 -13.47
CA HIS A 55 -4.23 -7.22 -13.15
C HIS A 55 -4.97 -7.49 -11.84
N GLN A 56 -4.23 -7.90 -10.81
CA GLN A 56 -4.76 -8.16 -9.48
C GLN A 56 -5.18 -6.87 -8.76
N LEU A 57 -4.61 -5.73 -9.14
CA LEU A 57 -4.89 -4.42 -8.60
C LEU A 57 -5.70 -3.60 -9.61
N PRO A 58 -6.94 -3.19 -9.27
CA PRO A 58 -7.73 -2.33 -10.14
C PRO A 58 -7.13 -0.92 -10.22
N PRO A 59 -7.48 -0.12 -11.25
CA PRO A 59 -7.10 1.28 -11.28
C PRO A 59 -7.64 2.04 -10.06
N HIS A 60 -6.94 3.10 -9.66
CA HIS A 60 -7.45 4.02 -8.65
C HIS A 60 -8.62 4.84 -9.21
N PRO A 61 -9.57 5.27 -8.35
CA PRO A 61 -10.54 6.27 -8.75
C PRO A 61 -9.83 7.59 -9.11
N GLU A 62 -10.32 8.27 -10.14
CA GLU A 62 -9.83 9.59 -10.56
C GLU A 62 -10.95 10.64 -10.47
N PRO A 63 -10.77 11.72 -9.68
CA PRO A 63 -9.65 11.97 -8.78
C PRO A 63 -9.66 11.05 -7.55
N LEU A 64 -8.48 10.86 -6.94
CA LEU A 64 -8.40 10.24 -5.61
C LEU A 64 -9.15 11.11 -4.59
N PRO A 65 -9.84 10.51 -3.61
CA PRO A 65 -10.43 11.27 -2.53
C PRO A 65 -9.36 12.02 -1.72
N PRO A 66 -9.70 13.13 -1.07
CA PRO A 66 -8.74 13.81 -0.19
C PRO A 66 -8.38 12.92 0.99
N GLN A 67 -7.10 12.94 1.38
CA GLN A 67 -6.63 12.26 2.58
C GLN A 67 -7.26 12.90 3.83
N HIS A 68 -7.70 12.07 4.77
CA HIS A 68 -8.24 12.53 6.04
C HIS A 68 -7.11 13.03 6.97
N PRO A 69 -7.29 14.15 7.71
CA PRO A 69 -6.26 14.71 8.59
C PRO A 69 -5.75 13.74 9.67
N SER A 70 -6.63 12.88 10.19
CA SER A 70 -6.30 11.85 11.18
C SER A 70 -5.76 10.54 10.59
N PHE A 71 -5.61 10.42 9.27
CA PHE A 71 -5.06 9.23 8.66
C PHE A 71 -3.58 9.07 9.01
N ILE A 72 -3.19 7.89 9.46
CA ILE A 72 -1.80 7.58 9.83
C ILE A 72 -1.34 6.35 9.06
N HIS A 73 -0.24 6.48 8.31
CA HIS A 73 0.46 5.35 7.69
C HIS A 73 1.73 5.03 8.47
N CYS A 74 1.78 3.85 9.09
CA CYS A 74 2.94 3.35 9.83
C CYS A 74 3.66 2.25 9.06
N MET A 75 4.99 2.29 9.10
CA MET A 75 5.88 1.25 8.57
C MET A 75 7.02 1.00 9.57
N PRO A 76 7.54 -0.23 9.68
CA PRO A 76 8.70 -0.53 10.51
C PRO A 76 9.95 0.24 10.02
N PRO A 77 10.92 0.54 10.90
CA PRO A 77 11.02 0.10 12.30
C PRO A 77 10.30 1.02 13.30
N LYS A 78 9.60 2.07 12.85
CA LYS A 78 8.87 2.97 13.77
C LYS A 78 7.71 2.22 14.42
N ASN A 79 7.63 2.24 15.74
CA ASN A 79 6.54 1.59 16.48
C ASN A 79 5.17 2.00 15.91
N PRO A 80 4.24 1.06 15.74
CA PRO A 80 2.98 1.34 15.09
C PRO A 80 2.13 2.22 16.02
N ALA A 81 1.68 3.38 15.52
CA ALA A 81 0.94 4.36 16.30
C ALA A 81 -0.55 4.00 16.41
N ILE A 82 -0.85 2.74 16.74
CA ILE A 82 -2.19 2.13 16.72
C ILE A 82 -3.14 2.89 17.63
N THR A 83 -2.69 3.29 18.82
CA THR A 83 -3.51 3.99 19.83
C THR A 83 -3.85 5.44 19.49
N LYS A 84 -3.30 6.01 18.40
CA LYS A 84 -3.63 7.38 17.96
C LYS A 84 -5.00 7.50 17.32
N ASN A 85 -5.57 6.39 16.83
CA ASN A 85 -6.92 6.32 16.27
C ASN A 85 -7.70 5.19 16.94
N LYS A 86 -9.04 5.31 16.99
CA LYS A 86 -9.91 4.24 17.49
C LYS A 86 -9.85 3.01 16.57
N HIS A 87 -9.61 3.23 15.28
CA HIS A 87 -9.64 2.20 14.25
C HIS A 87 -8.29 2.04 13.57
N SER A 88 -7.93 0.80 13.29
CA SER A 88 -6.67 0.47 12.64
C SER A 88 -6.75 -0.79 11.78
N VAL A 89 -5.92 -0.83 10.74
CA VAL A 89 -5.83 -1.95 9.80
C VAL A 89 -4.38 -2.40 9.66
N PHE A 90 -4.11 -3.69 9.79
CA PHE A 90 -2.81 -4.28 9.44
C PHE A 90 -2.87 -4.94 8.05
N LEU A 91 -1.87 -4.64 7.22
CA LEU A 91 -1.76 -5.12 5.84
C LEU A 91 -0.92 -6.42 5.78
N ALA A 92 -1.45 -7.52 6.30
CA ALA A 92 -0.83 -8.83 6.19
C ALA A 92 -0.94 -9.37 4.75
N GLY A 93 0.03 -10.15 4.30
CA GLY A 93 -0.02 -10.69 2.94
C GLY A 93 1.31 -10.79 2.25
N SER A 94 1.23 -11.05 0.95
CA SER A 94 2.37 -11.24 0.09
C SER A 94 3.28 -9.99 0.05
N ILE A 95 4.54 -10.18 0.44
CA ILE A 95 5.66 -9.26 0.14
C ILE A 95 6.70 -10.02 -0.68
N GLU A 96 7.02 -11.24 -0.23
CA GLU A 96 7.94 -12.20 -0.88
C GLU A 96 9.26 -11.55 -1.34
N MET A 97 9.93 -10.87 -0.42
CA MET A 97 11.19 -10.16 -0.67
C MET A 97 11.10 -9.15 -1.84
N GLY A 98 9.92 -8.58 -2.06
CA GLY A 98 9.67 -7.62 -3.13
C GLY A 98 9.12 -8.22 -4.42
N ASN A 99 8.84 -9.52 -4.50
CA ASN A 99 8.27 -10.14 -5.70
C ASN A 99 6.75 -9.95 -5.83
N ALA A 100 6.05 -9.63 -4.74
CA ALA A 100 4.61 -9.41 -4.77
C ALA A 100 4.28 -8.05 -5.39
N VAL A 101 3.17 -7.97 -6.13
CA VAL A 101 2.60 -6.70 -6.62
C VAL A 101 2.50 -5.68 -5.48
N GLN A 102 2.60 -4.39 -5.80
CA GLN A 102 2.64 -3.30 -4.83
C GLN A 102 1.25 -3.00 -4.22
N TRP A 103 0.61 -4.03 -3.65
CA TRP A 103 -0.74 -3.96 -3.13
C TRP A 103 -0.85 -3.19 -1.81
N GLN A 104 0.21 -3.15 -0.99
CA GLN A 104 0.17 -2.40 0.27
C GLN A 104 0.09 -0.88 0.03
N PRO A 105 0.97 -0.25 -0.78
CA PRO A 105 0.78 1.15 -1.17
C PRO A 105 -0.57 1.40 -1.87
N HIS A 106 -1.03 0.43 -2.69
CA HIS A 106 -2.33 0.52 -3.33
C HIS A 106 -3.48 0.58 -2.30
N MET A 107 -3.45 -0.29 -1.28
CA MET A 107 -4.44 -0.32 -0.20
C MET A 107 -4.39 0.94 0.67
N VAL A 108 -3.19 1.46 0.97
CA VAL A 108 -3.03 2.74 1.70
C VAL A 108 -3.81 3.85 1.00
N LYS A 109 -3.66 3.99 -0.33
CA LYS A 109 -4.43 4.98 -1.12
C LYS A 109 -5.94 4.73 -1.10
N ARG A 110 -6.39 3.48 -0.97
CA ARG A 110 -7.82 3.14 -0.90
C ARG A 110 -8.45 3.42 0.46
N LEU A 111 -7.64 3.67 1.49
CA LEU A 111 -8.10 3.89 2.86
C LEU A 111 -7.73 5.26 3.43
N HIS A 112 -6.93 6.06 2.70
CA HIS A 112 -6.39 7.33 3.20
C HIS A 112 -7.44 8.39 3.50
N HIS A 113 -8.65 8.26 2.96
CA HIS A 113 -9.77 9.16 3.21
C HIS A 113 -10.48 8.88 4.54
N LEU A 114 -10.00 7.91 5.33
CA LEU A 114 -10.57 7.52 6.63
C LEU A 114 -9.70 7.98 7.82
N PRO A 115 -10.30 8.22 9.00
CA PRO A 115 -9.58 8.57 10.24
C PRO A 115 -8.99 7.33 10.93
N ILE A 116 -8.13 6.58 10.24
CA ILE A 116 -7.60 5.30 10.73
C ILE A 116 -6.07 5.26 10.73
N THR A 117 -5.52 4.32 11.51
CA THR A 117 -4.11 3.94 11.43
C THR A 117 -3.93 2.71 10.55
N VAL A 118 -3.15 2.81 9.46
CA VAL A 118 -2.76 1.68 8.61
C VAL A 118 -1.33 1.25 8.93
N CYS A 119 -1.17 0.01 9.37
CA CYS A 119 0.11 -0.63 9.64
C CYS A 119 0.54 -1.45 8.42
N ASN A 120 1.54 -0.96 7.69
CA ASN A 120 2.08 -1.59 6.50
C ASN A 120 3.44 -2.26 6.82
N PRO A 121 3.54 -3.60 6.79
CA PRO A 121 4.79 -4.30 7.09
C PRO A 121 5.84 -4.20 5.98
N ARG A 122 5.45 -3.84 4.74
CA ARG A 122 6.38 -3.68 3.62
C ARG A 122 7.24 -2.42 3.83
N ARG A 123 8.55 -2.60 4.04
CA ARG A 123 9.53 -1.52 4.26
C ARG A 123 10.59 -1.48 3.16
N GLY A 124 10.93 -0.30 2.64
CA GLY A 124 11.68 -0.21 1.38
C GLY A 124 13.09 -0.74 1.28
N HIS A 125 13.80 -0.98 2.38
CA HIS A 125 15.14 -1.54 2.34
C HIS A 125 15.21 -2.79 3.21
N TRP A 126 15.52 -3.93 2.58
CA TRP A 126 15.86 -5.16 3.26
C TRP A 126 17.34 -5.47 3.06
N ASN A 127 18.08 -5.67 4.15
CA ASN A 127 19.46 -6.12 4.06
C ASN A 127 19.44 -7.63 3.75
N THR A 128 19.84 -8.01 2.54
CA THR A 128 19.88 -9.41 2.10
C THR A 128 20.94 -10.25 2.81
N SER A 129 21.83 -9.59 3.56
CA SER A 129 22.79 -10.25 4.44
C SER A 129 22.17 -10.68 5.77
N ILE A 130 20.93 -10.25 6.08
CA ILE A 130 20.18 -10.71 7.25
C ILE A 130 19.91 -12.19 7.09
N ILE A 131 20.53 -12.99 7.94
CA ILE A 131 20.18 -14.39 8.11
C ILE A 131 18.89 -14.39 8.93
N PRO A 132 17.78 -15.01 8.46
CA PRO A 132 16.54 -15.13 9.22
C PRO A 132 16.73 -16.10 10.38
N ALA A 133 17.51 -15.67 11.36
CA ALA A 133 17.83 -16.34 12.60
C ALA A 133 17.21 -15.53 13.74
N LYS A 134 16.68 -16.22 14.74
CA LYS A 134 16.02 -15.60 15.90
C LYS A 134 16.88 -14.57 16.63
N ASP A 135 18.21 -14.76 16.59
CA ASP A 135 19.18 -13.92 17.29
C ASP A 135 19.68 -12.73 16.44
N ASP A 136 19.25 -12.62 15.18
CA ASP A 136 19.49 -11.42 14.37
C ASP A 136 18.52 -10.31 14.81
N MET A 137 19.08 -9.20 15.28
CA MET A 137 18.30 -8.11 15.87
C MET A 137 17.41 -7.38 14.86
N ASP A 138 17.83 -7.27 13.60
CA ASP A 138 17.06 -6.58 12.55
C ASP A 138 15.88 -7.44 12.10
N PHE A 139 16.09 -8.75 11.98
CA PHE A 139 15.05 -9.74 11.74
C PHE A 139 14.05 -9.78 12.89
N LYS A 140 14.56 -9.90 14.12
CA LYS A 140 13.73 -9.94 15.33
C LYS A 140 12.88 -8.69 15.49
N THR A 141 13.45 -7.50 15.27
CA THR A 141 12.72 -6.23 15.36
C THR A 141 11.58 -6.16 14.36
N GLN A 142 11.79 -6.64 13.12
CA GLN A 142 10.72 -6.72 12.12
C GLN A 142 9.60 -7.66 12.58
N VAL A 143 9.95 -8.88 12.97
CA VAL A 143 8.98 -9.91 13.36
C VAL A 143 8.19 -9.48 14.61
N GLU A 144 8.86 -8.90 15.61
CA GLU A 144 8.20 -8.39 16.82
C GLU A 144 7.28 -7.20 16.51
N TRP A 145 7.65 -6.34 15.58
CA TRP A 145 6.79 -5.25 15.11
C TRP A 145 5.52 -5.79 14.44
N GLU A 146 5.66 -6.78 13.56
CA GLU A 146 4.55 -7.44 12.86
C GLU A 146 3.63 -8.13 13.85
N LEU A 147 4.17 -8.95 14.75
CA LEU A 147 3.39 -9.65 15.79
C LEU A 147 2.63 -8.67 16.69
N LYS A 148 3.28 -7.59 17.15
CA LYS A 148 2.63 -6.57 17.96
C LYS A 148 1.46 -5.92 17.21
N ALA A 149 1.67 -5.56 15.95
CA ALA A 149 0.63 -4.91 15.17
C ALA A 149 -0.52 -5.87 14.84
N LEU A 150 -0.22 -7.13 14.49
CA LEU A 150 -1.22 -8.18 14.28
C LEU A 150 -2.12 -8.38 15.51
N ASP A 151 -1.59 -8.26 16.72
CA ASP A 151 -2.35 -8.40 17.97
C ASP A 151 -3.22 -7.17 18.29
N ASP A 152 -2.70 -5.97 18.05
CA ASP A 152 -3.32 -4.72 18.54
C ASP A 152 -4.30 -4.07 17.56
N VAL A 153 -4.20 -4.33 16.25
CA VAL A 153 -5.09 -3.65 15.29
C VAL A 153 -6.55 -4.11 15.37
N THR A 154 -7.46 -3.21 14.96
CA THR A 154 -8.90 -3.47 14.86
C THR A 154 -9.22 -4.51 13.78
N VAL A 155 -8.57 -4.44 12.62
CA VAL A 155 -8.77 -5.35 11.48
C VAL A 155 -7.42 -5.80 10.93
N VAL A 156 -7.30 -7.09 10.63
CA VAL A 156 -6.16 -7.66 9.88
C VAL A 156 -6.68 -8.08 8.52
N CYS A 157 -6.17 -7.48 7.45
CA CYS A 157 -6.46 -7.94 6.10
C CYS A 157 -5.31 -8.79 5.57
N PHE A 158 -5.64 -9.90 4.92
CA PHE A 158 -4.69 -10.75 4.22
C PHE A 158 -4.88 -10.63 2.71
N PHE A 159 -3.84 -10.28 1.97
CA PHE A 159 -3.83 -10.35 0.51
C PHE A 159 -2.82 -11.40 0.04
N PHE A 160 -3.30 -12.42 -0.67
CA PHE A 160 -2.47 -13.43 -1.31
C PHE A 160 -2.32 -13.11 -2.80
N ASP A 161 -1.16 -12.57 -3.18
CA ASP A 161 -0.75 -12.46 -4.57
C ASP A 161 -0.59 -13.87 -5.14
N HIS A 162 -1.36 -14.20 -6.17
CA HIS A 162 -1.40 -15.56 -6.70
C HIS A 162 -0.10 -16.00 -7.39
N ASN A 163 0.82 -15.08 -7.66
CA ASN A 163 2.15 -15.37 -8.20
C ASN A 163 3.21 -15.69 -7.14
N THR A 164 2.81 -15.69 -5.86
CA THR A 164 3.72 -15.86 -4.72
C THR A 164 3.52 -17.18 -3.97
N ARG A 165 4.43 -17.51 -3.04
CA ARG A 165 4.26 -18.66 -2.12
C ARG A 165 3.65 -18.31 -0.77
N SER A 166 4.00 -17.15 -0.22
CA SER A 166 3.44 -16.58 1.02
C SER A 166 3.40 -17.51 2.27
N PRO A 167 4.48 -18.26 2.61
CA PRO A 167 4.44 -19.21 3.73
C PRO A 167 4.26 -18.57 5.10
N VAL A 168 4.90 -17.42 5.36
CA VAL A 168 4.75 -16.69 6.64
C VAL A 168 3.34 -16.14 6.78
N THR A 169 2.77 -15.59 5.71
CA THR A 169 1.37 -15.15 5.65
C THR A 169 0.39 -16.29 5.97
N MET A 170 0.63 -17.51 5.47
CA MET A 170 -0.20 -18.67 5.81
C MET A 170 -0.10 -19.05 7.30
N LEU A 171 1.10 -18.92 7.90
CA LEU A 171 1.30 -19.13 9.33
C LEU A 171 0.53 -18.10 10.16
N GLU A 172 0.64 -16.81 9.81
CA GLU A 172 -0.06 -15.70 10.47
C GLU A 172 -1.59 -15.85 10.40
N LEU A 173 -2.12 -16.24 9.23
CA LEU A 173 -3.55 -16.54 9.08
C LEU A 173 -3.96 -17.67 10.03
N GLY A 174 -3.14 -18.72 10.17
CA GLY A 174 -3.38 -19.81 11.11
C GLY A 174 -3.41 -19.34 12.57
N LEU A 175 -2.51 -18.43 12.96
CA LEU A 175 -2.45 -17.86 14.31
C LEU A 175 -3.69 -17.00 14.64
N LEU A 176 -4.25 -16.34 13.63
CA LEU A 176 -5.37 -15.40 13.79
C LEU A 176 -6.74 -15.99 13.42
N ALA A 177 -6.82 -17.26 12.99
CA ALA A 177 -8.05 -17.82 12.42
C ALA A 177 -9.28 -17.73 13.35
N GLU A 178 -9.07 -17.80 14.66
CA GLU A 178 -10.13 -17.69 15.68
C GLU A 178 -10.31 -16.26 16.22
N LYS A 179 -9.48 -15.30 15.79
CA LYS A 179 -9.59 -13.89 16.17
C LYS A 179 -10.57 -13.25 15.18
N HIS A 180 -11.78 -12.93 15.63
CA HIS A 180 -12.86 -12.32 14.82
C HIS A 180 -12.57 -10.89 14.32
N LYS A 181 -11.42 -10.69 13.67
CA LYS A 181 -10.92 -9.43 13.12
C LYS A 181 -10.20 -9.59 11.79
N VAL A 182 -10.27 -10.78 11.20
CA VAL A 182 -9.53 -11.16 9.99
C VAL A 182 -10.43 -11.07 8.76
N VAL A 183 -9.92 -10.52 7.67
CA VAL A 183 -10.52 -10.61 6.32
C VAL A 183 -9.48 -11.06 5.31
N VAL A 184 -9.88 -11.86 4.32
CA VAL A 184 -8.93 -12.51 3.40
C VAL A 184 -9.29 -12.25 1.93
N CYS A 185 -8.30 -11.88 1.13
CA CYS A 185 -8.36 -11.92 -0.33
C CYS A 185 -7.43 -13.01 -0.84
N CYS A 186 -8.01 -14.04 -1.46
CA CYS A 186 -7.26 -15.14 -2.03
C CYS A 186 -7.92 -15.58 -3.34
N ASP A 187 -7.32 -15.16 -4.45
CA ASP A 187 -7.70 -15.60 -5.80
C ASP A 187 -7.52 -17.12 -5.94
N LYS A 188 -8.40 -17.79 -6.69
CA LYS A 188 -8.33 -19.24 -6.93
C LYS A 188 -7.02 -19.70 -7.56
N ARG A 189 -6.35 -18.82 -8.31
CA ARG A 189 -5.05 -19.05 -8.95
C ARG A 189 -3.92 -19.20 -7.94
N PHE A 190 -4.06 -18.72 -6.70
CA PHE A 190 -3.04 -18.92 -5.68
C PHE A 190 -2.86 -20.41 -5.41
N TRP A 191 -1.60 -20.87 -5.40
CA TRP A 191 -1.26 -22.31 -5.38
C TRP A 191 -1.81 -23.11 -4.18
N LYS A 192 -2.23 -22.44 -3.11
CA LYS A 192 -2.88 -23.02 -1.92
C LYS A 192 -4.29 -22.49 -1.66
N SER A 193 -4.93 -21.85 -2.64
CA SER A 193 -6.27 -21.24 -2.50
C SER A 193 -7.29 -22.17 -1.84
N GLY A 194 -7.38 -23.44 -2.28
CA GLY A 194 -8.28 -24.41 -1.68
C GLY A 194 -8.06 -24.64 -0.17
N ASN A 195 -6.81 -24.56 0.31
CA ASN A 195 -6.52 -24.67 1.75
C ASN A 195 -6.98 -23.40 2.49
N ILE A 196 -6.70 -22.23 1.91
CA ILE A 196 -7.10 -20.94 2.46
C ILE A 196 -8.63 -20.85 2.56
N HIS A 197 -9.36 -21.19 1.48
CA HIS A 197 -10.82 -21.13 1.45
C HIS A 197 -11.47 -22.12 2.43
N ILE A 198 -10.94 -23.34 2.55
CA ILE A 198 -11.43 -24.32 3.54
C ILE A 198 -11.22 -23.80 4.98
N VAL A 199 -10.05 -23.23 5.29
CA VAL A 199 -9.80 -22.63 6.61
C VAL A 199 -10.75 -21.46 6.85
N CYS A 200 -10.89 -20.55 5.89
CA CYS A 200 -11.81 -19.42 6.03
C CYS A 200 -13.25 -19.88 6.28
N GLY A 201 -13.73 -20.86 5.51
CA GLY A 201 -15.05 -21.46 5.70
C GLY A 201 -15.22 -22.14 7.07
N LYS A 202 -14.21 -22.89 7.53
CA LYS A 202 -14.23 -23.57 8.83
C LYS A 202 -14.33 -22.61 10.00
N TYR A 203 -13.60 -21.49 9.95
CA TYR A 203 -13.51 -20.52 11.05
C TYR A 203 -14.44 -19.32 10.87
N GLY A 204 -15.24 -19.28 9.81
CA GLY A 204 -16.16 -18.17 9.53
C GLY A 204 -15.44 -16.85 9.19
N ILE A 205 -14.22 -16.92 8.66
CA ILE A 205 -13.44 -15.76 8.25
C ILE A 205 -14.03 -15.22 6.92
N PRO A 206 -14.45 -13.94 6.86
CA PRO A 206 -14.88 -13.34 5.60
C PRO A 206 -13.74 -13.35 4.57
N TYR A 207 -14.02 -13.83 3.36
CA TYR A 207 -13.04 -13.84 2.29
C TYR A 207 -13.65 -13.50 0.93
N CYS A 208 -12.79 -13.03 0.03
CA CYS A 208 -13.10 -12.70 -1.35
C CYS A 208 -11.93 -13.11 -2.28
N GLU A 209 -12.14 -12.94 -3.59
CA GLU A 209 -11.16 -13.33 -4.60
C GLU A 209 -10.53 -12.12 -5.31
N THR A 210 -11.04 -10.90 -5.07
CA THR A 210 -10.58 -9.68 -5.72
C THR A 210 -10.15 -8.61 -4.72
N PHE A 211 -9.26 -7.73 -5.17
CA PHE A 211 -8.79 -6.61 -4.38
C PHE A 211 -9.93 -5.63 -4.02
N GLU A 212 -10.89 -5.33 -4.91
CA GLU A 212 -12.06 -4.51 -4.51
C GLU A 212 -12.90 -5.20 -3.44
N GLY A 213 -13.06 -6.53 -3.55
CA GLY A 213 -13.73 -7.31 -2.52
C GLY A 213 -13.06 -7.14 -1.16
N LEU A 214 -11.72 -7.10 -1.13
CA LEU A 214 -10.96 -6.91 0.10
C LEU A 214 -11.23 -5.54 0.72
N VAL A 215 -11.22 -4.48 -0.10
CA VAL A 215 -11.56 -3.13 0.35
C VAL A 215 -12.97 -3.13 0.97
N GLY A 216 -13.95 -3.76 0.31
CA GLY A 216 -15.31 -3.88 0.83
C GLY A 216 -15.40 -4.63 2.17
N LEU A 217 -14.64 -5.73 2.31
CA LEU A 217 -14.57 -6.48 3.57
C LEU A 217 -13.93 -5.65 4.70
N ILE A 218 -12.85 -4.92 4.42
CA ILE A 218 -12.22 -4.01 5.39
C ILE A 218 -13.23 -2.95 5.85
N MET A 219 -13.93 -2.30 4.92
CA MET A 219 -14.95 -1.29 5.26
C MET A 219 -16.06 -1.87 6.13
N LYS A 220 -16.54 -3.08 5.80
CA LYS A 220 -17.56 -3.78 6.59
C LYS A 220 -17.10 -4.08 8.01
N GLU A 221 -15.86 -4.54 8.20
CA GLU A 221 -15.31 -4.78 9.53
C GLU A 221 -15.07 -3.49 10.31
N LEU A 222 -14.55 -2.44 9.66
CA LEU A 222 -14.41 -1.12 10.30
C LEU A 222 -15.76 -0.57 10.77
N LYS A 223 -16.81 -0.69 9.95
CA LYS A 223 -18.17 -0.29 10.31
C LYS A 223 -18.74 -1.10 11.49
N LYS A 224 -18.51 -2.41 11.52
CA LYS A 224 -18.87 -3.26 12.68
C LYS A 224 -18.16 -2.86 13.97
N ASN A 225 -16.99 -2.21 13.85
CA ASN A 225 -16.22 -1.67 14.96
C ASN A 225 -16.53 -0.18 15.20
N ASP A 226 -17.72 0.29 14.83
CA ASP A 226 -18.24 1.65 15.02
C ASP A 226 -17.47 2.75 14.26
N LEU A 227 -16.91 2.46 13.09
CA LEU A 227 -16.50 3.52 12.16
C LEU A 227 -17.75 4.03 11.43
N ASP A 228 -18.03 5.32 11.54
CA ASP A 228 -19.24 5.93 10.99
C ASP A 228 -19.09 6.20 9.48
N VAL A 229 -19.28 5.14 8.68
CA VAL A 229 -19.24 5.18 7.22
C VAL A 229 -20.55 4.68 6.60
N ASP A 230 -20.92 5.28 5.47
CA ASP A 230 -22.05 4.86 4.64
C ASP A 230 -21.76 3.51 3.94
N GLU A 231 -22.72 3.05 3.13
CA GLU A 231 -22.57 1.80 2.36
C GLU A 231 -21.45 1.82 1.31
N ASN A 232 -20.98 3.01 0.93
CA ASN A 232 -19.92 3.25 -0.04
C ASN A 232 -18.56 3.54 0.62
N GLY A 233 -18.49 3.49 1.96
CA GLY A 233 -17.26 3.77 2.70
C GLY A 233 -16.95 5.27 2.85
N LYS A 234 -17.93 6.15 2.65
CA LYS A 234 -17.83 7.60 2.92
C LYS A 234 -18.18 7.88 4.37
N LEU A 235 -17.38 8.71 5.05
CA LEU A 235 -17.65 9.12 6.43
C LEU A 235 -18.99 9.87 6.54
N LEU A 236 -19.78 9.50 7.55
CA LEU A 236 -21.09 10.09 7.83
C LEU A 236 -20.99 11.26 8.85
N SER A 237 -20.03 11.20 9.76
CA SER A 237 -19.67 12.31 10.65
C SER A 237 -18.48 13.09 10.09
N GLU A 238 -18.58 14.42 9.99
CA GLU A 238 -17.44 15.27 9.63
C GLU A 238 -16.34 15.23 10.70
N PRO A 239 -15.06 15.48 10.33
CA PRO A 239 -14.02 15.71 11.32
C PRO A 239 -14.47 16.87 12.19
N SER A 240 -14.73 16.59 13.48
CA SER A 240 -14.85 17.64 14.48
C SER A 240 -13.57 18.48 14.40
N SER A 241 -13.67 19.66 13.79
CA SER A 241 -12.68 20.72 13.95
C SER A 241 -12.60 20.98 15.45
N ALA A 242 -11.59 20.42 16.10
CA ALA A 242 -11.25 20.79 17.45
C ALA A 242 -10.73 22.23 17.37
N ASP A 243 -11.51 23.15 17.93
CA ASP A 243 -11.12 24.52 18.26
C ASP A 243 -9.90 24.56 19.20
#